data_AF-A0A4Q5K4M7-F1
#
_entry.id   AF-A0A4Q5K4M7-F1
#
_cell.length_a   1.000
_cell.length_b   1.000
_cell.length_c   1.000
_cell.angle_alpha   90.00
_cell.angle_beta   90.00
_cell.angle_gamma   90.00
#
_symmetry.space_group_name_H-M   'P 1'
#
loop_
_entity.id
_entity.type
_entity.pdbx_description
1 polymer ?
#
loop_
_entity_poly.entity_id
_entity_poly.type
_entity_poly.pdbx_seq_one_letter_code
_entity_poly.pdbx_strand_id
1 'polypeptide(L)'
;MFQFKCTKKVQDFIGLKPSDLNEIESERFVLGNWFVNSFTQNRRKVLVFMEEKTLFSFIIIGVRKEHIKTLRKHFLEGLCLQLKAEGISPQTIAAFSDNQTIIQYTKTDNRSKVGSMTDLIYLYSTWIDS
;
A
#
# COMPACT_ATOMS: atom_id res chain seq x y z
N MET A 1 7.06 9.23 7.70
CA MET A 1 6.30 8.11 8.29
C MET A 1 5.07 7.87 7.43
N PHE A 2 4.75 6.62 7.15
CA PHE A 2 3.52 6.25 6.45
C PHE A 2 2.63 5.44 7.39
N GLN A 3 1.31 5.61 7.27
CA GLN A 3 0.35 4.69 7.88
C GLN A 3 -0.37 3.89 6.80
N PHE A 4 -0.37 2.57 6.97
CA PHE A 4 -1.14 1.65 6.16
C PHE A 4 -2.47 1.37 6.83
N LYS A 5 -3.52 1.98 6.27
CA LYS A 5 -4.92 1.75 6.60
C LYS A 5 -5.34 0.42 5.98
N CYS A 6 -5.09 -0.67 6.70
CA CYS A 6 -5.25 -2.01 6.18
C CYS A 6 -6.70 -2.51 6.36
N THR A 7 -7.27 -3.06 5.28
CA THR A 7 -8.50 -3.86 5.41
C THR A 7 -8.26 -5.11 6.25
N LYS A 8 -9.33 -5.69 6.80
CA LYS A 8 -9.22 -6.89 7.64
C LYS A 8 -8.51 -8.05 6.93
N LYS A 9 -8.80 -8.28 5.64
CA LYS A 9 -8.12 -9.30 4.83
C LYS A 9 -6.61 -9.08 4.66
N VAL A 10 -6.16 -7.82 4.64
CA VAL A 10 -4.73 -7.51 4.62
C VAL A 10 -4.15 -7.79 6.01
N GLN A 11 -4.76 -7.27 7.07
CA GLN A 11 -4.32 -7.50 8.45
C GLN A 11 -4.12 -9.00 8.74
N ASP A 12 -5.09 -9.83 8.36
CA ASP A 12 -5.03 -11.28 8.55
C ASP A 12 -3.94 -11.95 7.71
N PHE A 13 -3.71 -11.46 6.48
CA PHE A 13 -2.67 -11.99 5.61
C PHE A 13 -1.26 -11.67 6.12
N ILE A 14 -1.03 -10.43 6.57
CA ILE A 14 0.27 -10.00 7.08
C ILE A 14 0.50 -10.36 8.56
N GLY A 15 -0.52 -10.93 9.22
CA GLY A 15 -0.42 -11.46 10.58
C GLY A 15 -0.48 -10.41 11.68
N LEU A 16 -1.14 -9.27 11.43
CA LEU A 16 -1.29 -8.20 12.42
C LEU A 16 -2.29 -8.59 13.51
N LYS A 17 -1.88 -8.38 14.76
CA LYS A 17 -2.73 -8.43 15.94
C LYS A 17 -3.31 -7.04 16.23
N PRO A 18 -4.41 -6.95 16.98
CA PRO A 18 -4.96 -5.65 17.41
C PRO A 18 -3.93 -4.76 18.11
N SER A 19 -2.98 -5.35 18.85
CA SER A 19 -1.87 -4.64 19.53
C SER A 19 -0.86 -4.00 18.57
N ASP A 20 -0.84 -4.45 17.31
CA ASP A 20 0.08 -3.94 16.29
C ASP A 20 -0.54 -2.76 15.52
N LEU A 21 -1.82 -2.47 15.77
CA LEU A 21 -2.56 -1.40 15.12
C LEU A 21 -2.46 -0.12 15.94
N ASN A 22 -2.07 0.96 15.29
CA ASN A 22 -1.94 2.30 15.85
C ASN A 22 -3.20 3.12 15.56
N GLU A 23 -3.33 4.24 16.27
CA GLU A 23 -4.32 5.26 15.93
C GLU A 23 -3.94 5.95 14.62
N ILE A 24 -4.96 6.48 13.93
CA ILE A 24 -4.75 7.19 12.67
C ILE A 24 -4.25 8.60 13.00
N GLU A 25 -3.14 8.97 12.37
CA GLU A 25 -2.53 10.28 12.51
C GLU A 25 -2.77 11.12 11.24
N SER A 26 -2.83 12.44 11.42
CA SER A 26 -2.88 13.37 10.31
C SER A 26 -1.58 13.35 9.51
N GLU A 27 -1.72 13.36 8.19
CA GLU A 27 -0.61 13.32 7.27
C GLU A 27 0.28 14.57 7.38
N ARG A 28 1.60 14.37 7.38
CA ARG A 28 2.58 15.46 7.48
C ARG A 28 3.39 15.69 6.19
N PHE A 29 3.12 14.91 5.15
CA PHE A 29 3.90 14.88 3.91
C PHE A 29 2.98 14.94 2.67
N VAL A 30 3.57 15.20 1.51
CA VAL A 30 2.86 15.28 0.21
C VAL A 30 2.16 13.97 -0.15
N LEU A 31 2.79 12.83 0.16
CA LEU A 31 2.16 11.52 0.17
C LEU A 31 2.06 11.07 1.62
N GLY A 32 0.85 10.78 2.08
CA GLY A 32 0.58 10.52 3.48
C GLY A 32 0.18 9.08 3.74
N ASN A 33 -1.10 8.88 4.06
CA ASN A 33 -1.60 7.58 4.45
C ASN A 33 -2.01 6.77 3.22
N TRP A 34 -1.93 5.45 3.36
CA TRP A 34 -2.23 4.53 2.28
C TRP A 34 -3.32 3.56 2.70
N PHE A 35 -4.39 3.48 1.93
CA PHE A 35 -5.32 2.37 2.01
C PHE A 35 -4.67 1.15 1.38
N VAL A 36 -4.68 0.04 2.12
CA VAL A 36 -4.10 -1.22 1.65
C VAL A 36 -5.18 -2.29 1.58
N ASN A 37 -5.34 -2.82 0.38
CA ASN A 37 -6.28 -3.89 0.08
C ASN A 37 -5.56 -5.06 -0.60
N SER A 38 -6.23 -6.19 -0.75
CA SER A 38 -5.62 -7.35 -1.39
C SER A 38 -6.60 -8.21 -2.17
N PHE A 39 -6.11 -8.90 -3.17
CA PHE A 39 -6.81 -10.00 -3.83
C PHE A 39 -5.84 -11.16 -4.05
N THR A 40 -6.34 -12.28 -4.59
CA THR A 40 -5.53 -13.45 -4.88
C THR A 40 -5.52 -13.67 -6.38
N GLN A 41 -4.34 -13.71 -6.99
CA GLN A 41 -4.13 -14.07 -8.39
C GLN A 41 -3.16 -15.24 -8.46
N ASN A 42 -3.49 -16.30 -9.22
CA ASN A 42 -2.63 -17.48 -9.38
C ASN A 42 -2.07 -18.03 -8.06
N ARG A 43 -2.95 -18.18 -7.05
CA ARG A 43 -2.64 -18.65 -5.68
C ARG A 43 -1.66 -17.76 -4.89
N ARG A 44 -1.38 -16.54 -5.35
CA ARG A 44 -0.52 -15.57 -4.66
C ARG A 44 -1.32 -14.32 -4.33
N LYS A 45 -0.94 -13.62 -3.25
CA LYS A 45 -1.58 -12.35 -2.93
C LYS A 45 -1.06 -11.25 -3.84
N VAL A 46 -1.97 -10.38 -4.25
CA VAL A 46 -1.67 -9.07 -4.80
C VAL A 46 -2.06 -8.06 -3.74
N LEU A 47 -1.14 -7.18 -3.38
CA LEU A 47 -1.42 -6.05 -2.49
C LEU A 47 -1.65 -4.81 -3.35
N VAL A 48 -2.75 -4.12 -3.08
CA VAL A 48 -3.12 -2.87 -3.74
C VAL A 48 -2.92 -1.75 -2.74
N PHE A 49 -2.17 -0.73 -3.14
CA PHE A 49 -1.88 0.46 -2.36
C PHE A 49 -2.53 1.64 -3.05
N MET A 50 -3.26 2.45 -2.29
CA MET A 50 -3.85 3.70 -2.78
C MET A 50 -3.61 4.79 -1.76
N GLU A 51 -2.99 5.88 -2.21
CA GLU A 51 -2.74 7.04 -1.38
C GLU A 51 -4.07 7.77 -1.08
N GLU A 52 -4.24 8.19 0.17
CA GLU A 52 -5.52 8.63 0.70
C GLU A 52 -6.09 9.87 -0.01
N LYS A 53 -5.24 10.86 -0.33
CA LYS A 53 -5.69 12.14 -0.89
C LYS A 53 -5.74 12.12 -2.41
N THR A 54 -4.66 11.67 -3.02
CA THR A 54 -4.43 11.72 -4.47
C THR A 54 -5.07 10.57 -5.22
N LEU A 55 -5.46 9.49 -4.51
CA LEU A 55 -5.90 8.22 -5.09
C LEU A 55 -4.87 7.55 -6.01
N PHE A 56 -3.63 8.07 -6.02
CA PHE A 56 -2.51 7.44 -6.70
C PHE A 56 -2.36 6.02 -6.18
N SER A 57 -2.29 5.05 -7.08
CA SER A 57 -2.34 3.65 -6.71
C SER A 57 -1.41 2.80 -7.53
N PHE A 58 -0.96 1.70 -6.91
CA PHE A 58 -0.15 0.69 -7.54
C PHE A 58 -0.31 -0.65 -6.83
N ILE A 59 0.21 -1.70 -7.47
CA ILE A 59 0.12 -3.07 -6.95
C ILE A 59 1.50 -3.70 -6.77
N ILE A 60 1.59 -4.61 -5.79
CA ILE A 60 2.67 -5.58 -5.68
C ILE A 60 2.06 -6.96 -5.89
N ILE A 61 2.50 -7.64 -6.95
CA ILE A 61 2.03 -8.98 -7.31
C ILE A 61 2.88 -10.07 -6.66
N GLY A 62 2.30 -11.27 -6.54
CA GLY A 62 3.07 -12.46 -6.16
C GLY A 62 3.47 -12.54 -4.69
N VAL A 63 2.83 -11.78 -3.79
CA VAL A 63 3.16 -11.69 -2.38
C VAL A 63 2.84 -13.00 -1.65
N ARG A 64 3.83 -13.49 -0.89
CA ARG A 64 3.77 -14.69 -0.04
C ARG A 64 4.06 -14.29 1.40
N LYS A 65 3.79 -15.21 2.34
CA LYS A 65 4.07 -14.99 3.77
C LYS A 65 5.55 -14.67 4.04
N GLU A 66 6.47 -15.29 3.30
CA GLU A 66 7.91 -15.02 3.42
C GLU A 66 8.29 -13.57 3.07
N HIS A 67 7.53 -12.90 2.20
CA HIS A 67 7.77 -11.52 1.78
C HIS A 67 7.25 -10.48 2.78
N ILE A 68 6.46 -10.86 3.78
CA ILE A 68 5.89 -9.91 4.74
C ILE A 68 7.00 -9.14 5.48
N LYS A 69 8.10 -9.85 5.82
CA LYS A 69 9.27 -9.25 6.50
C LYS A 69 9.97 -8.19 5.65
N THR A 70 9.87 -8.27 4.33
CA THR A 70 10.47 -7.33 3.38
C THR A 70 9.44 -6.42 2.71
N LEU A 71 8.17 -6.45 3.15
CA LEU A 71 7.08 -5.71 2.53
C LEU A 71 7.36 -4.20 2.47
N ARG A 72 7.92 -3.64 3.55
CA ARG A 72 8.35 -2.23 3.60
C ARG A 72 9.29 -1.88 2.45
N LYS A 73 10.31 -2.71 2.23
CA LYS A 73 11.30 -2.50 1.17
C LYS A 73 10.61 -2.53 -0.19
N HIS A 74 9.80 -3.56 -0.46
CA HIS A 74 9.09 -3.68 -1.74
C HIS A 74 8.09 -2.55 -2.01
N PHE A 75 7.43 -2.05 -0.96
CA PHE A 75 6.58 -0.87 -1.08
C PHE A 75 7.35 0.37 -1.47
N LEU A 76 8.47 0.68 -0.79
CA LEU A 76 9.27 1.88 -1.10
C LEU A 76 9.90 1.79 -2.49
N GLU A 77 10.42 0.62 -2.87
CA GLU A 77 10.93 0.37 -4.23
C GLU A 77 9.83 0.56 -5.28
N GLY A 78 8.65 -0.03 -5.04
CA GLY A 78 7.48 0.13 -5.91
C GLY A 78 7.07 1.59 -6.05
N LEU A 79 6.93 2.32 -4.93
CA LEU A 79 6.58 3.73 -4.94
C LEU A 79 7.58 4.56 -5.75
N CYS A 80 8.89 4.38 -5.53
CA CYS A 80 9.92 5.11 -6.27
C CYS A 80 9.88 4.82 -7.76
N LEU A 81 9.66 3.55 -8.15
CA LEU A 81 9.52 3.16 -9.55
C LEU A 81 8.30 3.82 -10.21
N GLN A 82 7.16 3.84 -9.52
CA GLN A 82 5.94 4.46 -10.07
C GLN A 82 6.06 5.98 -10.16
N LEU A 83 6.59 6.65 -9.13
CA LEU A 83 6.84 8.09 -9.20
C LEU A 83 7.81 8.46 -10.34
N LYS A 84 8.83 7.63 -10.58
CA LYS A 84 9.73 7.82 -11.72
C LYS A 84 9.01 7.67 -13.06
N ALA A 85 8.10 6.71 -13.17
CA ALA A 85 7.29 6.51 -14.38
C ALA A 85 6.36 7.70 -14.66
N GLU A 86 5.85 8.35 -13.60
CA GLU A 86 5.08 9.60 -13.67
C GLU A 86 5.93 10.86 -13.96
N GLY A 87 7.24 10.70 -14.18
CA GLY A 87 8.14 11.83 -14.49
C GLY A 87 8.53 12.70 -13.31
N ILE A 88 8.30 12.24 -12.07
CA ILE A 88 8.69 12.97 -10.86
C ILE A 88 10.22 13.04 -10.75
N SER A 89 10.73 14.21 -10.34
CA SER A 89 12.18 14.46 -10.27
C SER A 89 12.88 13.49 -9.29
N PRO A 90 14.11 13.04 -9.59
CA PRO A 90 14.89 12.20 -8.68
C PRO A 90 15.08 12.83 -7.29
N GLN A 91 15.19 14.16 -7.21
CA GLN A 91 15.34 14.91 -5.96
C GLN A 91 14.10 14.75 -5.06
N THR A 92 12.91 14.78 -5.65
CA THR A 92 11.65 14.52 -4.92
C THR A 92 11.53 13.06 -4.52
N ILE A 93 11.92 12.12 -5.39
CA ILE A 93 11.85 10.68 -5.11
C ILE A 93 12.82 10.27 -3.98
N ALA A 94 13.98 10.90 -3.89
CA ALA A 94 14.99 10.60 -2.87
C ALA A 94 14.43 10.75 -1.44
N ALA A 95 13.45 11.62 -1.23
CA ALA A 95 12.77 11.78 0.07
C ALA A 95 12.02 10.51 0.53
N PHE A 96 11.64 9.63 -0.40
CA PHE A 96 10.97 8.36 -0.13
C PHE A 96 11.93 7.16 -0.08
N SER A 97 13.17 7.36 -0.51
CA SER A 97 14.20 6.29 -0.58
C SER A 97 14.93 6.08 0.76
N ASP A 98 14.57 6.85 1.79
CA ASP A 98 15.24 6.79 3.09
C ASP A 98 14.89 5.51 3.87
N ASN A 99 15.92 4.79 4.29
CA ASN A 99 15.85 3.63 5.15
C ASN A 99 15.23 3.90 6.52
N GLN A 100 15.14 5.15 6.96
CA GLN A 100 14.49 5.54 8.22
C GLN A 100 12.96 5.63 8.11
N THR A 101 12.37 5.46 6.93
CA THR A 101 10.92 5.50 6.78
C THR A 101 10.23 4.40 7.58
N ILE A 102 9.51 4.81 8.63
CA ILE A 102 8.67 3.94 9.46
C ILE A 102 7.30 3.78 8.80
N ILE A 103 6.82 2.53 8.76
CA ILE A 103 5.46 2.18 8.35
C ILE A 103 4.71 1.65 9.58
N GLN A 104 3.63 2.32 9.94
CA GLN A 104 2.68 1.86 10.95
C GLN A 104 1.45 1.26 10.27
N TYR A 105 0.75 0.39 10.99
CA TYR A 105 -0.50 -0.19 10.53
C TYR A 105 -1.65 0.33 11.34
N THR A 106 -2.78 0.58 10.68
CA THR A 106 -4.01 1.06 11.31
C THR A 106 -5.22 0.34 10.71
N LYS A 107 -6.39 0.51 11.32
CA LYS A 107 -7.66 0.11 10.70
C LYS A 107 -8.02 1.11 9.60
N THR A 108 -8.80 0.67 8.62
CA THR A 108 -9.48 1.59 7.71
C THR A 108 -10.54 2.38 8.47
N ASP A 109 -10.67 3.67 8.17
CA ASP A 109 -11.63 4.61 8.75
C ASP A 109 -12.69 5.10 7.76
N ASN A 110 -12.49 4.89 6.45
CA ASN A 110 -13.37 5.41 5.41
C ASN A 110 -13.93 4.29 4.51
N ARG A 111 -15.24 4.01 4.65
CA ARG A 111 -15.94 2.99 3.84
C ARG A 111 -15.99 3.33 2.35
N SER A 112 -16.10 4.61 1.99
CA SER A 112 -16.10 5.05 0.59
C SER A 112 -14.76 4.75 -0.07
N LYS A 113 -13.63 5.05 0.61
CA LYS A 113 -12.29 4.71 0.12
C LYS A 113 -12.08 3.20 -0.01
N VAL A 114 -12.65 2.40 0.89
CA VAL A 114 -12.66 0.93 0.74
C VAL A 114 -13.49 0.48 -0.47
N GLY A 115 -14.58 1.18 -0.78
CA GLY A 115 -15.32 1.03 -2.03
C GLY A 115 -14.45 1.28 -3.25
N SER A 116 -13.74 2.42 -3.30
CA SER A 116 -12.80 2.75 -4.39
C SER A 116 -11.70 1.71 -4.55
N MET A 117 -11.19 1.14 -3.45
CA MET A 117 -10.23 0.04 -3.49
C MET A 117 -10.81 -1.24 -4.09
N THR A 118 -12.13 -1.44 -4.03
CA THR A 118 -12.80 -2.58 -4.65
C THR A 118 -12.86 -2.41 -6.16
N ASP A 119 -13.17 -1.21 -6.64
CA ASP A 119 -13.12 -0.87 -8.06
C ASP A 119 -11.69 -1.00 -8.61
N LEU A 120 -10.68 -0.51 -7.88
CA LEU A 120 -9.27 -0.69 -8.25
C LEU A 120 -8.87 -2.16 -8.32
N ILE A 121 -9.31 -3.00 -7.38
CA ILE A 121 -9.05 -4.44 -7.43
C ILE A 121 -9.62 -5.04 -8.71
N TYR A 122 -10.84 -4.66 -9.09
CA TYR A 122 -11.45 -5.15 -10.33
C TYR A 122 -10.59 -4.78 -11.55
N LEU A 123 -10.23 -3.50 -11.69
CA LEU A 123 -9.38 -3.01 -12.78
C LEU A 123 -8.02 -3.72 -12.84
N TYR A 124 -7.32 -3.83 -11.71
CA TYR A 124 -6.02 -4.51 -11.67
C TYR A 124 -6.15 -6.00 -11.95
N SER A 125 -7.19 -6.66 -11.45
CA SER A 125 -7.40 -8.09 -11.74
C SER A 125 -7.60 -8.34 -13.22
N THR A 126 -8.41 -7.51 -13.90
CA THR A 126 -8.62 -7.62 -15.35
C THR A 126 -7.34 -7.35 -16.15
N TRP A 127 -6.51 -6.42 -15.71
CA TRP A 127 -5.25 -6.07 -16.40
C TRP A 127 -4.15 -7.13 -16.23
N ILE A 128 -4.13 -7.84 -15.10
CA ILE A 128 -3.14 -8.93 -14.89
C ILE A 128 -3.50 -10.18 -15.70
N ASP A 129 -4.78 -10.39 -15.97
CA ASP A 129 -5.28 -11.57 -16.70
C ASP A 129 -5.30 -11.41 -18.23
N SER A 130 -5.12 -10.18 -18.73
CA SER A 130 -5.00 -9.85 -20.15
C SER A 130 -3.56 -10.00 -20.67
#